data_AF-A0A535ABL9-F1
#
_entry.id   AF-A0A535ABL9-F1
#
_cell.length_a   1.000
_cell.length_b   1.000
_cell.length_c   1.000
_cell.angle_alpha   90.00
_cell.angle_beta   90.00
_cell.angle_gamma   90.00
#
_symmetry.space_group_name_H-M   'P 1'
#
loop_
_entity.id
_entity.type
_entity.pdbx_description
1 polymer ?
#
loop_
_entity_poly.entity_id
_entity_poly.type
_entity_poly.pdbx_seq_one_letter_code
_entity_poly.pdbx_strand_id
1 'polypeptide(L)'
;MSGNPITTRGIIMEQGDIVVERLTGKHVMLLEHVNDEWICRFGDGRQENRRAFELAPSPFARVVELIAQAAGALSNVFGQLQKRLAVSPPQLLQIVQRQRRLGAG
;
A
#
# COMPACT_ATOMS: atom_id res chain seq x y z
N MET A 1 23.71 22.34 -0.51
CA MET A 1 24.56 21.26 -1.07
C MET A 1 23.62 20.31 -1.79
N SER A 2 23.58 20.37 -3.12
CA SER A 2 22.65 19.59 -3.95
C SER A 2 23.41 18.36 -4.46
N GLY A 3 23.13 17.20 -3.87
CA GLY A 3 23.61 15.93 -4.40
C GLY A 3 22.79 15.58 -5.64
N ASN A 4 23.44 15.45 -6.79
CA ASN A 4 22.77 15.03 -8.01
C ASN A 4 22.28 13.59 -7.85
N PRO A 5 20.97 13.30 -8.00
CA PRO A 5 20.49 11.94 -7.85
C PRO A 5 20.94 11.10 -9.05
N ILE A 6 21.68 10.03 -8.79
CA ILE A 6 21.98 9.03 -9.82
C ILE A 6 20.64 8.36 -10.18
N THR A 7 20.13 8.71 -11.36
CA THR A 7 18.90 8.12 -11.90
C THR A 7 19.19 6.71 -12.35
N THR A 8 18.99 5.74 -11.46
CA THR A 8 19.06 4.33 -11.84
C THR A 8 17.65 3.87 -12.22
N ARG A 9 17.34 3.90 -13.53
CA ARG A 9 16.00 3.56 -14.11
C ARG A 9 14.84 4.49 -13.70
N GLY A 10 15.07 5.81 -13.65
CA GLY A 10 14.01 6.78 -13.34
C GLY A 10 13.66 6.91 -11.85
N ILE A 11 14.40 6.24 -10.99
CA ILE A 11 14.24 6.29 -9.53
C ILE A 11 15.32 7.21 -8.97
N ILE A 12 14.88 8.22 -8.21
CA ILE A 12 15.74 9.13 -7.44
C ILE A 12 16.15 8.38 -6.18
N MET A 13 17.45 8.26 -5.94
CA MET A 13 18.01 7.67 -4.72
C MET A 13 18.55 8.78 -3.83
N GLU A 14 18.29 8.68 -2.53
CA GLU A 14 18.70 9.66 -1.52
C GLU A 14 19.62 9.05 -0.46
N GLN A 15 20.35 9.92 0.24
CA GLN A 15 21.15 9.51 1.38
C GLN A 15 20.24 8.92 2.48
N GLY A 16 20.63 7.78 3.03
CA GLY A 16 19.87 7.03 4.02
C GLY A 16 18.97 5.95 3.42
N ASP A 17 18.76 5.95 2.10
CA ASP A 17 17.98 4.90 1.43
C ASP A 17 18.64 3.54 1.60
N ILE A 18 17.79 2.52 1.75
CA ILE A 18 18.20 1.12 1.69
C ILE A 18 17.93 0.63 0.27
N VAL A 19 18.99 0.21 -0.40
CA VAL A 19 18.97 -0.29 -1.78
C VAL A 19 19.59 -1.68 -1.85
N VAL A 20 19.27 -2.41 -2.89
CA VAL A 20 19.90 -3.69 -3.24
C VAL A 20 21.02 -3.41 -4.24
N GLU A 21 22.25 -3.79 -3.93
CA GLU A 21 23.35 -3.72 -4.89
C GLU A 21 23.11 -4.73 -6.02
N ARG A 22 23.09 -4.26 -7.28
CA ARG A 22 22.78 -5.11 -8.44
C ARG A 22 23.68 -6.31 -8.61
N LEU A 23 24.98 -6.13 -8.37
CA LEU A 23 25.98 -7.16 -8.67
C LEU A 23 25.99 -8.29 -7.63
N THR A 24 25.68 -7.97 -6.37
CA THR A 24 25.77 -8.93 -5.27
C THR A 24 24.42 -9.32 -4.68
N GLY A 25 23.35 -8.59 -5.01
CA GLY A 25 22.02 -8.76 -4.43
C GLY A 25 21.95 -8.38 -2.94
N LYS A 26 22.99 -7.74 -2.39
CA LYS A 26 23.05 -7.38 -0.97
C LYS A 26 22.33 -6.07 -0.70
N HIS A 27 21.66 -6.00 0.44
CA HIS A 27 21.09 -4.75 0.94
C HIS A 27 22.19 -3.87 1.51
N VAL A 28 22.19 -2.61 1.11
CA VAL A 28 23.15 -1.59 1.56
C VAL A 28 22.42 -0.29 1.85
N MET A 29 22.96 0.48 2.80
CA MET A 29 22.48 1.83 3.11
C MET A 29 23.36 2.84 2.37
N LEU A 30 22.73 3.80 1.69
CA LEU A 30 23.42 4.90 1.02
C LEU A 30 23.89 5.94 2.06
N LEU A 31 25.19 6.22 2.11
CA LEU A 31 25.76 7.17 3.07
C LEU A 31 26.09 8.51 2.45
N GLU A 32 26.69 8.55 1.26
CA GLU A 32 27.10 9.79 0.61
C GLU A 32 27.30 9.56 -0.88
N HIS A 33 27.06 10.60 -1.69
CA HIS A 33 27.29 10.57 -3.12
C HIS A 33 28.54 11.40 -3.48
N VAL A 34 29.56 10.74 -4.03
CA VAL A 34 30.87 11.34 -4.35
C VAL A 34 31.31 10.87 -5.74
N ASN A 35 31.65 11.81 -6.64
CA ASN A 35 32.19 11.51 -7.98
C ASN A 35 31.39 10.48 -8.79
N ASP A 36 30.05 10.63 -8.84
CA ASP A 36 29.12 9.71 -9.51
C ASP A 36 29.09 8.28 -8.92
N GLU A 37 29.58 8.11 -7.69
CA GLU A 37 29.52 6.85 -6.94
C GLU A 37 28.87 7.08 -5.57
N TRP A 38 28.14 6.08 -5.09
CA TRP A 38 27.61 6.09 -3.74
C TRP A 38 28.56 5.35 -2.80
N ILE A 39 28.94 6.03 -1.72
CA ILE A 39 29.50 5.42 -0.53
C ILE A 39 28.37 4.69 0.18
N CYS A 40 28.52 3.39 0.36
CA CYS A 40 27.48 2.51 0.90
C CYS A 40 27.97 1.79 2.14
N ARG A 41 27.08 1.53 3.11
CA ARG A 41 27.35 0.62 4.24
C ARG A 41 26.61 -0.69 4.06
N PHE A 42 27.34 -1.80 4.11
CA PHE A 42 26.81 -3.15 4.10
C PHE A 42 26.35 -3.58 5.49
N GLY A 43 25.48 -4.59 5.56
CA GLY A 43 24.98 -5.15 6.83
C GLY A 43 26.07 -5.76 7.72
N ASP A 44 27.25 -6.09 7.16
CA ASP A 44 28.44 -6.54 7.89
C ASP A 44 29.32 -5.37 8.39
N GLY A 45 28.90 -4.13 8.19
CA GLY A 45 29.60 -2.92 8.61
C GLY A 45 30.65 -2.40 7.62
N ARG A 46 30.94 -3.13 6.52
CA ARG A 46 31.87 -2.66 5.49
C ARG A 46 31.33 -1.42 4.79
N GLN A 47 32.22 -0.52 4.40
CA GLN A 47 31.91 0.69 3.65
C GLN A 47 32.67 0.69 2.32
N GLU A 48 31.95 0.81 1.21
CA GLU A 48 32.54 0.74 -0.13
C GLU A 48 31.81 1.66 -1.12
N ASN A 49 32.52 2.06 -2.18
CA ASN A 49 31.95 2.84 -3.27
C ASN A 49 31.29 1.91 -4.30
N ARG A 50 30.06 2.23 -4.69
CA ARG A 50 29.29 1.43 -5.65
C ARG A 50 28.52 2.36 -6.59
N ARG A 51 28.32 1.90 -7.84
CA ARG A 51 27.57 2.62 -8.89
C ARG A 51 26.21 2.01 -9.23
N ALA A 52 26.02 0.72 -8.93
CA ALA A 52 24.92 -0.07 -9.48
C ALA A 52 23.95 -0.55 -8.40
N PHE A 53 22.71 -0.07 -8.43
CA PHE A 53 21.71 -0.33 -7.40
C PHE A 53 20.30 -0.61 -7.96
N GLU A 54 19.48 -1.26 -7.16
CA GLU A 54 18.04 -1.40 -7.33
C GLU A 54 17.36 -0.98 -6.03
N LEU A 55 16.24 -0.27 -6.12
CA LEU A 55 15.49 0.09 -4.92
C LEU A 55 14.98 -1.20 -4.26
N ALA A 56 15.28 -1.37 -2.97
CA ALA A 56 14.73 -2.50 -2.24
C ALA A 56 13.20 -2.38 -2.21
N PRO A 57 12.45 -3.47 -2.45
CA PRO A 57 11.00 -3.43 -2.28
C PRO A 57 10.70 -3.01 -0.84
N SER A 58 9.90 -1.96 -0.68
CA SER A 58 9.57 -1.42 0.65
C SER A 58 9.01 -2.55 1.52
N PRO A 59 9.56 -2.79 2.72
CA PRO A 59 9.03 -3.82 3.63
C PRO A 59 7.57 -3.53 4.00
N PHE A 60 7.16 -2.26 3.94
CA PHE A 60 5.79 -1.83 4.20
C PHE A 60 4.85 -2.04 3.02
N ALA A 61 5.35 -2.16 1.78
CA ALA A 61 4.49 -2.36 0.61
C ALA A 61 3.67 -3.66 0.74
N ARG A 62 4.31 -4.74 1.21
CA ARG A 62 3.64 -6.03 1.46
C ARG A 62 2.55 -5.91 2.52
N VAL A 63 2.80 -5.12 3.57
CA VAL A 63 1.86 -4.90 4.67
C VAL A 63 0.65 -4.10 4.18
N VAL A 64 0.89 -3.03 3.43
CA VAL A 64 -0.17 -2.22 2.81
C VAL A 64 -1.04 -3.06 1.88
N GLU A 65 -0.43 -3.93 1.07
CA GLU A 65 -1.16 -4.83 0.18
C GLU A 65 -2.05 -5.80 0.96
N LEU A 66 -1.54 -6.39 2.04
CA LEU A 66 -2.30 -7.25 2.94
C LEU A 66 -3.48 -6.52 3.60
N ILE A 67 -3.28 -5.29 4.06
CA ILE A 67 -4.35 -4.47 4.65
C ILE A 67 -5.42 -4.17 3.60
N ALA A 68 -5.02 -3.81 2.37
CA ALA A 68 -5.95 -3.55 1.27
C ALA A 68 -6.77 -4.81 0.91
N GLN A 69 -6.13 -5.97 0.86
CA GLN A 69 -6.81 -7.25 0.60
C GLN A 69 -7.81 -7.59 1.72
N ALA A 70 -7.44 -7.41 2.98
CA ALA A 70 -8.32 -7.64 4.13
C ALA A 70 -9.52 -6.67 4.14
N ALA A 71 -9.29 -5.39 3.85
CA ALA A 71 -10.36 -4.40 3.75
C ALA A 71 -11.36 -4.75 2.63
N GLY A 72 -10.86 -5.12 1.45
CA GLY A 72 -11.71 -5.56 0.34
C GLY A 72 -12.55 -6.81 0.65
N ALA A 73 -11.96 -7.79 1.36
CA ALA A 73 -12.68 -8.99 1.79
C ALA A 73 -13.82 -8.67 2.76
N LEU A 74 -13.58 -7.79 3.74
CA LEU A 74 -14.58 -7.36 4.71
C LEU A 74 -15.73 -6.59 4.04
N SER A 75 -15.44 -5.70 3.08
CA SER A 75 -16.47 -4.99 2.32
C SER A 75 -17.39 -5.93 1.54
N ASN A 76 -16.83 -6.99 0.92
CA ASN A 76 -17.63 -7.96 0.17
C ASN A 76 -18.55 -8.79 1.08
N VAL A 77 -18.06 -9.20 2.25
CA VAL A 77 -18.84 -9.97 3.23
C VAL A 77 -19.97 -9.12 3.81
N PHE A 78 -19.68 -7.87 4.19
CA PHE A 78 -20.70 -6.96 4.72
C PHE A 78 -21.77 -6.63 3.66
N GLY A 79 -21.37 -6.38 2.41
CA GLY A 79 -22.31 -6.16 1.32
C GLY A 79 -23.20 -7.37 1.03
N GLN A 80 -22.67 -8.59 1.11
CA GLN A 80 -23.49 -9.81 1.00
C GLN A 80 -24.43 -9.99 2.19
N LEU A 81 -23.97 -9.67 3.40
CA LEU A 81 -24.78 -9.77 4.61
C LEU A 81 -25.93 -8.77 4.59
N GLN A 82 -25.69 -7.52 4.16
CA GLN A 82 -26.73 -6.52 3.94
C GLN A 82 -27.75 -6.97 2.88
N LYS A 83 -27.31 -7.58 1.77
CA LYS A 83 -28.23 -8.14 0.77
C LYS A 83 -29.10 -9.26 1.33
N ARG A 84 -28.58 -10.08 2.25
CA ARG A 84 -29.35 -11.15 2.91
C ARG A 84 -30.26 -10.66 4.04
N LEU A 85 -29.84 -9.60 4.75
CA LEU A 85 -30.58 -8.99 5.85
C LEU A 85 -31.52 -7.87 5.41
N ALA A 86 -31.48 -7.47 4.13
CA ALA A 86 -32.48 -6.62 3.51
C ALA A 86 -33.82 -7.37 3.46
N VAL A 87 -34.49 -7.43 4.61
CA VAL A 87 -35.86 -7.90 4.76
C VAL A 87 -36.73 -7.07 3.82
N SER A 88 -37.47 -7.73 2.93
CA SER A 88 -38.47 -7.07 2.10
C SER A 88 -39.41 -6.27 3.00
N PRO A 89 -39.74 -5.01 2.66
CA PRO A 89 -40.49 -4.13 3.56
C PRO A 89 -41.76 -4.85 4.04
N PRO A 90 -42.02 -4.89 5.36
CA PRO A 90 -43.19 -5.59 5.86
C PRO A 90 -44.43 -4.95 5.23
N GLN A 91 -45.31 -5.79 4.68
CA GLN A 91 -46.60 -5.41 4.09
C GLN A 91 -47.54 -4.68 5.06
N LEU A 92 -47.09 -4.41 6.29
CA LEU A 92 -47.78 -3.64 7.33
C LEU A 92 -48.18 -2.23 6.86
N LEU A 93 -47.42 -1.60 5.95
CA LEU A 93 -47.83 -0.33 5.35
C LEU A 93 -49.08 -0.46 4.47
N GLN A 94 -49.31 -1.61 3.83
CA GLN A 94 -50.52 -1.84 3.04
C GLN A 94 -51.75 -2.07 3.92
N ILE A 95 -51.58 -2.73 5.08
CA ILE A 95 -52.69 -2.99 6.02
C ILE A 95 -53.18 -1.67 6.66
N VAL A 96 -52.25 -0.80 7.08
CA VAL A 96 -52.60 0.50 7.68
C VAL A 96 -53.25 1.45 6.66
N GLN A 97 -52.82 1.43 5.40
CA GLN A 97 -53.44 2.25 4.34
C GLN A 97 -54.83 1.75 3.94
N ARG A 98 -55.07 0.43 3.98
CA ARG A 98 -56.39 -0.15 3.67
C ARG A 98 -57.42 0.17 4.76
N GLN A 99 -57.02 0.20 6.02
CA GLN A 99 -57.92 0.59 7.12
C GLN A 99 -58.32 2.07 7.06
N ARG A 100 -57.43 2.98 6.66
CA ARG A 100 -57.79 4.41 6.49
C ARG A 100 -58.80 4.67 5.36
N ARG A 101 -58.85 3.82 4.32
CA ARG A 101 -59.84 3.97 3.25
C ARG A 101 -61.23 3.44 3.60
N LEU A 102 -61.34 2.56 4.59
CA LEU A 102 -62.62 1.94 4.98
C LEU A 102 -63.31 2.64 6.16
N GLY A 103 -62.64 3.57 6.84
CA GLY A 103 -63.21 4.37 7.93
C GLY A 103 -63.64 5.80 7.54
N ALA A 104 -63.71 6.11 6.24
CA ALA A 104 -64.08 7.43 5.71
C ALA A 104 -65.32 7.37 4.79
N GLY A 105 -66.27 6.49 5.10
CA GLY A 105 -67.58 6.38 4.46
C GLY A 105 -68.68 6.58 5.47
#